data_AF-A0A1G3AF95-F1
#
_entry.id   AF-A0A1G3AF95-F1
#
_cell.length_a   1.000
_cell.length_b   1.000
_cell.length_c   1.000
_cell.angle_alpha   90.00
_cell.angle_beta   90.00
_cell.angle_gamma   90.00
#
_symmetry.space_group_name_H-M   'P 1'
#
loop_
_entity.id
_entity.type
_entity.pdbx_description
1 polymer ?
#
loop_
_entity_poly.entity_id
_entity_poly.type
_entity_poly.pdbx_seq_one_letter_code
_entity_poly.pdbx_strand_id
1 'polypeptide(L)'
;MSRDERASRAVWIACLIVVPLGFLGSAAARAEETLAERRARIERMSPAEKAELRRAQERFAALDGAEQQRLRELHEKIEADARSEALWDVVEQYCEWIKTLTPSERAELLELPPAERIDRMKALRKQQAERKAQFAEMRARWRGEQIRKLLPEQAKHEDVGRLIRWIDEYLARIGPGLVEALPEPRRQQVEEELAKAKDDSARRCEIFGWLWLLQQLREPEKPPQLEPGDLDQWRSQLSEAARKWFEEKPLDEQRQLVGNLIRLTILGQYVYRYSGPPPWAVSDAELREASKFLGNQIKPEAREWLLSRPREEQRRALWWQYLRSKWPEDMPEGPPGPPGWMGRPGGFRWPPGGPPQPGGSTQPGGPRHPGGPPQTGIIPQPDGTPQPGGAPTRFPRSRDRRGSPGRAES
;
A
#
# COMPACT_ATOMS: atom_id res chain seq x y z
N MET A 1 25.17 -33.34 10.84
CA MET A 1 24.84 -31.89 10.90
C MET A 1 25.49 -31.20 9.72
N SER A 2 24.69 -30.71 8.78
CA SER A 2 25.19 -30.16 7.52
C SER A 2 25.70 -28.73 7.69
N ARG A 3 26.54 -28.29 6.75
CA ARG A 3 27.12 -26.93 6.70
C ARG A 3 26.03 -25.84 6.63
N ASP A 4 24.87 -26.18 6.05
CA ASP A 4 23.70 -25.30 5.90
C ASP A 4 22.93 -25.04 7.21
N GLU A 5 22.96 -25.99 8.16
CA GLU A 5 22.33 -25.81 9.48
C GLU A 5 23.14 -24.87 10.39
N ARG A 6 24.47 -24.80 10.19
CA ARG A 6 25.33 -23.86 10.94
C ARG A 6 25.20 -22.43 10.42
N ALA A 7 25.05 -22.25 9.10
CA ALA A 7 24.82 -20.95 8.49
C ALA A 7 23.46 -20.36 8.92
N SER A 8 22.41 -21.16 8.99
CA SER A 8 21.07 -20.69 9.39
C SER A 8 20.94 -20.27 10.86
N ARG A 9 21.80 -20.79 11.76
CA ARG A 9 21.84 -20.38 13.18
C ARG A 9 22.72 -19.15 13.42
N ALA A 10 23.78 -18.96 12.63
CA ALA A 10 24.63 -17.77 12.70
C ALA A 10 23.94 -16.49 12.17
N VAL A 11 22.98 -16.63 11.25
CA VAL A 11 22.20 -15.52 10.64
C VAL A 11 21.40 -14.70 11.67
N TRP A 12 21.10 -15.24 12.85
CA TRP A 12 20.28 -14.56 13.86
C TRP A 12 21.07 -13.82 14.95
N ILE A 13 22.37 -14.10 15.09
CA ILE A 13 23.15 -13.71 16.28
C ILE A 13 23.65 -12.26 16.19
N ALA A 14 23.93 -11.75 15.00
CA ALA A 14 24.49 -10.40 14.82
C ALA A 14 23.45 -9.26 14.83
N CYS A 15 22.14 -9.54 14.80
CA CYS A 15 21.09 -8.52 14.62
C CYS A 15 20.17 -8.28 15.82
N LEU A 16 20.35 -8.96 16.96
CA LEU A 16 19.29 -9.03 17.98
C LEU A 16 19.77 -8.90 19.43
N ILE A 17 20.79 -8.08 19.67
CA ILE A 17 21.10 -7.54 21.01
C ILE A 17 21.21 -6.01 20.96
N VAL A 18 20.33 -5.37 20.19
CA VAL A 18 19.89 -4.02 20.51
C VAL A 18 18.40 -4.17 20.76
N VAL A 19 18.04 -4.36 22.02
CA VAL A 19 16.66 -4.12 22.45
C VAL A 19 16.47 -2.61 22.28
N PRO A 20 15.56 -2.12 21.43
CA PRO A 20 15.23 -0.71 21.40
C PRO A 20 14.34 -0.45 22.61
N LEU A 21 14.91 -0.52 23.81
CA LEU A 21 14.24 -0.01 24.98
C LEU A 21 14.44 1.50 24.92
N GLY A 22 13.50 2.16 24.25
CA GLY A 22 13.42 3.61 24.16
C GLY A 22 13.48 4.22 25.55
N PHE A 23 14.68 4.58 26.00
CA PHE A 23 14.92 5.33 27.22
C PHE A 23 16.22 6.10 27.01
N LEU A 24 16.02 7.37 26.62
CA LEU A 24 16.96 8.48 26.68
C LEU A 24 17.47 8.66 28.11
N GLY A 25 18.42 7.82 28.50
CA GLY A 25 19.23 7.98 29.70
C GLY A 25 20.68 7.85 29.27
N SER A 26 21.45 8.93 29.47
CA SER A 26 22.86 9.03 29.11
C SER A 26 23.65 7.77 29.50
N ALA A 27 24.57 7.32 28.65
CA ALA A 27 25.32 6.07 28.83
C ALA A 27 26.01 5.99 30.21
N ALA A 28 26.44 7.14 30.74
CA ALA A 28 27.01 7.28 32.08
C ALA A 28 26.06 6.82 33.21
N ALA A 29 24.73 6.93 33.03
CA ALA A 29 23.74 6.49 34.03
C ALA A 29 23.47 4.97 34.01
N ARG A 30 23.88 4.24 32.96
CA ARG A 30 23.67 2.79 32.86
C ARG A 30 24.76 1.95 33.56
N ALA A 31 25.98 2.49 33.68
CA ALA A 31 27.12 1.80 34.28
C ALA A 31 27.03 1.68 35.82
N GLU A 32 26.37 2.63 36.49
CA GLU A 32 26.21 2.65 37.96
C GLU A 32 24.85 2.13 38.47
N GLU A 33 23.98 1.63 37.56
CA GLU A 33 22.66 1.16 37.97
C GLU A 33 22.78 -0.11 38.83
N THR A 34 22.43 0.03 40.11
CA THR A 34 22.45 -1.04 41.11
C THR A 34 21.53 -2.20 40.71
N LEU A 35 21.76 -3.39 41.26
CA LEU A 35 20.87 -4.54 41.05
C LEU A 35 19.41 -4.24 41.44
N ALA A 36 19.21 -3.38 42.45
CA ALA A 36 17.88 -2.96 42.90
C ALA A 36 17.18 -2.10 41.83
N GLU A 37 17.90 -1.15 41.23
CA GLU A 37 17.36 -0.27 40.17
C GLU A 37 17.04 -1.07 38.89
N ARG A 38 17.92 -2.00 38.49
CA ARG A 38 17.66 -2.89 37.36
C ARG A 38 16.39 -3.73 37.56
N ARG A 39 16.19 -4.27 38.76
CA ARG A 39 14.97 -5.01 39.12
C ARG A 39 13.74 -4.12 39.07
N ALA A 40 13.81 -2.93 39.68
CA ALA A 40 12.71 -1.97 39.65
C ALA A 40 12.38 -1.49 38.22
N ARG A 41 13.37 -1.43 37.32
CA ARG A 41 13.15 -1.15 35.90
C ARG A 41 12.44 -2.30 35.20
N ILE A 42 12.91 -3.54 35.39
CA ILE A 42 12.25 -4.71 34.81
C ILE A 42 10.81 -4.81 35.31
N GLU A 43 10.55 -4.58 36.59
CA GLU A 43 9.19 -4.56 37.17
C GLU A 43 8.27 -3.56 36.45
N ARG A 44 8.77 -2.37 36.12
CA ARG A 44 8.05 -1.30 35.41
C ARG A 44 7.83 -1.54 33.92
N MET A 45 8.52 -2.49 33.30
CA MET A 45 8.32 -2.84 31.89
C MET A 45 6.93 -3.44 31.66
N SER A 46 6.32 -3.11 30.52
CA SER A 46 5.10 -3.73 30.04
C SER A 46 5.30 -5.24 29.78
N PRO A 47 4.22 -6.03 29.72
CA PRO A 47 4.33 -7.46 29.38
C PRO A 47 5.03 -7.72 28.04
N ALA A 48 4.84 -6.85 27.05
CA ALA A 48 5.48 -6.96 25.74
C ALA A 48 7.01 -6.74 25.85
N GLU A 49 7.44 -5.68 26.53
CA GLU A 49 8.86 -5.39 26.76
C GLU A 49 9.54 -6.50 27.59
N LYS A 50 8.87 -7.03 28.62
CA LYS A 50 9.37 -8.18 29.40
C LYS A 50 9.55 -9.42 28.52
N ALA A 51 8.62 -9.67 27.60
CA ALA A 51 8.71 -10.79 26.66
C ALA A 51 9.87 -10.60 25.67
N GLU A 52 10.08 -9.39 25.15
CA GLU A 52 11.21 -9.08 24.28
C GLU A 52 12.55 -9.22 25.01
N LEU A 53 12.66 -8.68 26.23
CA LEU A 53 13.84 -8.81 27.07
C LEU A 53 14.16 -10.28 27.35
N ARG A 54 13.16 -11.10 27.66
CA ARG A 54 13.32 -12.54 27.85
C ARG A 54 13.85 -13.23 26.59
N ARG A 55 13.26 -12.95 25.42
CA ARG A 55 13.74 -13.50 24.14
C ARG A 55 15.18 -13.08 23.85
N ALA A 56 15.56 -11.84 24.18
CA ALA A 56 16.94 -11.38 24.02
C ALA A 56 17.91 -12.12 24.94
N GLN A 57 17.53 -12.32 26.21
CA GLN A 57 18.30 -13.10 27.17
C GLN A 57 18.46 -14.55 26.71
N GLU A 58 17.39 -15.20 26.27
CA GLU A 58 17.42 -16.57 25.75
C GLU A 58 18.38 -16.71 24.56
N ARG A 59 18.34 -15.75 23.62
CA ARG A 59 19.28 -15.74 22.48
C ARG A 59 20.73 -15.57 22.92
N PHE A 60 21.00 -14.65 23.86
CA PHE A 60 22.35 -14.44 24.37
C PHE A 60 22.85 -15.68 25.13
N ALA A 61 22.01 -16.30 25.95
CA ALA A 61 22.34 -17.52 26.68
C ALA A 61 22.57 -18.73 25.78
N ALA A 62 21.95 -18.76 24.59
CA ALA A 62 22.16 -19.79 23.59
C ALA A 62 23.48 -19.67 22.81
N LEU A 63 24.20 -18.54 22.94
CA LEU A 63 25.53 -18.36 22.36
C LEU A 63 26.56 -19.21 23.12
N ASP A 64 27.63 -19.63 22.45
CA ASP A 64 28.75 -20.25 23.16
C ASP A 64 29.46 -19.26 24.09
N GLY A 65 30.21 -19.78 25.06
CA GLY A 65 30.86 -18.94 26.07
C GLY A 65 31.86 -17.94 25.49
N ALA A 66 32.50 -18.27 24.37
CA ALA A 66 33.48 -17.38 23.73
C ALA A 66 32.78 -16.18 23.09
N GLU A 67 31.67 -16.39 22.39
CA GLU A 67 30.89 -15.32 21.79
C GLU A 67 30.17 -14.48 22.85
N GLN A 68 29.64 -15.09 23.93
CA GLN A 68 29.11 -14.33 25.06
C GLN A 68 30.16 -13.40 25.68
N GLN A 69 31.38 -13.91 25.88
CA GLN A 69 32.47 -13.13 26.44
C GLN A 69 32.92 -12.01 25.51
N ARG A 70 33.06 -12.30 24.21
CA ARG A 70 33.38 -11.29 23.19
C ARG A 70 32.36 -10.14 23.17
N LEU A 71 31.08 -10.44 23.30
CA LEU A 71 30.02 -9.41 23.34
C LEU A 71 30.07 -8.56 24.62
N ARG A 72 30.37 -9.16 25.77
CA ARG A 72 30.58 -8.41 27.03
C ARG A 72 31.78 -7.48 26.93
N GLU A 73 32.89 -7.95 26.39
CA GLU A 73 34.08 -7.13 26.17
C GLU A 73 33.83 -6.00 25.17
N LEU A 74 33.03 -6.26 24.12
CA LEU A 74 32.64 -5.21 23.18
C LEU A 74 31.78 -4.14 23.87
N HIS A 75 30.81 -4.56 24.69
CA HIS A 75 29.99 -3.66 25.47
C HIS A 75 30.84 -2.79 26.40
N GLU A 76 31.74 -3.41 27.18
CA GLU A 76 32.66 -2.69 28.07
C GLU A 76 33.54 -1.69 27.31
N LYS A 77 34.05 -2.06 26.12
CA LYS A 77 34.84 -1.16 25.28
C LYS A 77 34.04 0.04 24.75
N ILE A 78 32.77 -0.18 24.39
CA ILE A 78 31.90 0.92 23.93
C ILE A 78 31.55 1.85 25.09
N GLU A 79 31.24 1.31 26.27
CA GLU A 79 30.93 2.10 27.47
C GLU A 79 32.12 2.90 27.98
N ALA A 80 33.33 2.33 27.92
CA ALA A 80 34.55 3.01 28.37
C ALA A 80 35.09 4.07 27.39
N ASP A 81 34.60 4.11 26.14
CA ASP A 81 35.04 5.11 25.15
C ASP A 81 34.40 6.48 25.44
N ALA A 82 35.19 7.55 25.31
CA ALA A 82 34.70 8.91 25.50
C ALA A 82 33.54 9.31 24.54
N ARG A 83 33.35 8.55 23.45
CA ARG A 83 32.28 8.73 22.45
C ARG A 83 31.23 7.63 22.54
N SER A 84 31.04 7.02 23.70
CA SER A 84 30.10 5.91 23.92
C SER A 84 28.72 6.15 23.30
N GLU A 85 28.12 7.32 23.53
CA GLU A 85 26.80 7.67 22.97
C GLU A 85 26.79 7.62 21.43
N ALA A 86 27.78 8.22 20.78
CA ALA A 86 27.88 8.19 19.32
C ALA A 86 28.15 6.78 18.77
N LEU A 87 28.87 5.93 19.50
CA LEU A 87 29.10 4.54 19.10
C LEU A 87 27.81 3.72 19.19
N TRP A 88 27.00 3.93 20.23
CA TRP A 88 25.68 3.30 20.35
C TRP A 88 24.74 3.73 19.22
N ASP A 89 24.72 5.02 18.88
CA ASP A 89 23.94 5.52 17.73
C ASP A 89 24.34 4.83 16.42
N VAL A 90 25.65 4.60 16.22
CA VAL A 90 26.15 3.89 15.03
C VAL A 90 25.69 2.43 15.03
N VAL A 91 25.72 1.75 16.18
CA VAL A 91 25.25 0.37 16.32
C VAL A 91 23.75 0.28 16.01
N GLU A 92 22.94 1.20 16.54
CA GLU A 92 21.51 1.25 16.28
C GLU A 92 21.22 1.47 14.78
N GLN A 93 21.83 2.49 14.18
CA GLN A 93 21.68 2.77 12.75
C GLN A 93 22.13 1.59 11.88
N TYR A 94 23.16 0.86 12.30
CA TYR A 94 23.63 -0.33 11.61
C TYR A 94 22.59 -1.46 11.69
N CYS A 95 22.04 -1.73 12.87
CA CYS A 95 21.00 -2.73 13.06
C CYS A 95 19.73 -2.40 12.26
N GLU A 96 19.28 -1.14 12.27
CA GLU A 96 18.15 -0.70 11.46
C GLU A 96 18.42 -0.84 9.96
N TRP A 97 19.64 -0.49 9.52
CA TRP A 97 20.02 -0.65 8.13
C TRP A 97 20.08 -2.12 7.71
N ILE A 98 20.61 -3.04 8.51
CA ILE A 98 20.64 -4.47 8.17
C ILE A 98 19.23 -5.05 7.95
N LYS A 99 18.22 -4.58 8.70
CA LYS A 99 16.83 -5.01 8.52
C LYS A 99 16.32 -4.70 7.10
N THR A 100 16.90 -3.70 6.42
CA THR A 100 16.54 -3.34 5.03
C THR A 100 17.18 -4.24 3.96
N LEU A 101 18.16 -5.07 4.32
CA LEU A 101 18.86 -5.93 3.39
C LEU A 101 18.07 -7.23 3.10
N THR A 102 18.31 -7.83 1.94
CA THR A 102 17.82 -9.17 1.62
C THR A 102 18.55 -10.23 2.45
N PRO A 103 17.99 -11.45 2.62
CA PRO A 103 18.68 -12.54 3.32
C PRO A 103 20.05 -12.86 2.73
N SER A 104 20.19 -12.79 1.39
CA SER A 104 21.45 -13.05 0.69
C SER A 104 22.50 -11.97 0.98
N GLU A 105 22.14 -10.69 0.86
CA GLU A 105 23.03 -9.56 1.18
C GLU A 105 23.49 -9.60 2.65
N ARG A 106 22.62 -10.03 3.58
CA ARG A 106 23.00 -10.23 4.98
C ARG A 106 24.00 -11.36 5.17
N ALA A 107 23.75 -12.51 4.56
CA ALA A 107 24.65 -13.66 4.65
C ALA A 107 26.04 -13.32 4.12
N GLU A 108 26.11 -12.65 2.97
CA GLU A 108 27.35 -12.16 2.38
C GLU A 108 28.13 -11.25 3.35
N LEU A 109 27.48 -10.28 3.99
CA LEU A 109 28.14 -9.42 4.97
C LEU A 109 28.70 -10.19 6.17
N LEU A 110 28.03 -11.25 6.63
CA LEU A 110 28.47 -12.05 7.77
C LEU A 110 29.73 -12.86 7.45
N GLU A 111 29.86 -13.34 6.21
CA GLU A 111 31.02 -14.14 5.77
C GLU A 111 32.28 -13.29 5.56
N LEU A 112 32.13 -11.99 5.27
CA LEU A 112 33.25 -11.10 5.01
C LEU A 112 34.03 -10.73 6.30
N PRO A 113 35.37 -10.63 6.22
CA PRO A 113 36.19 -10.02 7.27
C PRO A 113 35.81 -8.56 7.56
N PRO A 114 36.12 -8.00 8.75
CA PRO A 114 35.66 -6.66 9.14
C PRO A 114 35.98 -5.53 8.15
N ALA A 115 37.19 -5.52 7.57
CA ALA A 115 37.59 -4.50 6.61
C ALA A 115 36.80 -4.59 5.29
N GLU A 116 36.71 -5.78 4.71
CA GLU A 116 35.96 -6.04 3.47
C GLU A 116 34.45 -5.81 3.66
N ARG A 117 33.92 -6.12 4.85
CA ARG A 117 32.53 -5.87 5.22
C ARG A 117 32.18 -4.39 5.11
N ILE A 118 33.05 -3.49 5.57
CA ILE A 118 32.81 -2.03 5.49
C ILE A 118 32.70 -1.59 4.02
N ASP A 119 33.58 -2.07 3.15
CA ASP A 119 33.54 -1.70 1.74
C ASP A 119 32.32 -2.30 1.03
N ARG A 120 31.93 -3.53 1.38
CA ARG A 120 30.69 -4.12 0.90
C ARG A 120 29.46 -3.34 1.37
N MET A 121 29.43 -2.88 2.63
CA MET A 121 28.35 -2.04 3.14
C MET A 121 28.22 -0.73 2.36
N LYS A 122 29.34 -0.07 2.04
CA LYS A 122 29.33 1.14 1.19
C LYS A 122 28.75 0.84 -0.19
N ALA A 123 29.15 -0.27 -0.82
CA ALA A 123 28.63 -0.69 -2.11
C ALA A 123 27.12 -0.97 -2.06
N LEU A 124 26.63 -1.69 -1.04
CA LEU A 124 25.21 -1.96 -0.84
C LEU A 124 24.40 -0.68 -0.63
N ARG A 125 24.92 0.28 0.16
CA ARG A 125 24.27 1.58 0.34
C ARG A 125 24.19 2.36 -0.97
N LYS A 126 25.25 2.36 -1.77
CA LYS A 126 25.24 2.97 -3.11
C LYS A 126 24.20 2.30 -4.01
N GLN A 127 24.15 0.97 -4.04
CA GLN A 127 23.16 0.22 -4.82
C GLN A 127 21.72 0.49 -4.33
N GLN A 128 21.49 0.61 -3.02
CA GLN A 128 20.18 1.00 -2.48
C GLN A 128 19.79 2.41 -2.92
N ALA A 129 20.73 3.37 -2.91
CA ALA A 129 20.49 4.73 -3.38
C ALA A 129 20.19 4.77 -4.88
N GLU A 130 20.96 4.04 -5.70
CA GLU A 130 20.74 3.92 -7.15
C GLU A 130 19.39 3.27 -7.46
N ARG A 131 19.07 2.15 -6.80
CA ARG A 131 17.74 1.52 -6.88
C ARG A 131 16.67 2.55 -6.54
N LYS A 132 16.78 3.25 -5.42
CA LYS A 132 15.82 4.28 -4.99
C LYS A 132 15.67 5.40 -6.03
N ALA A 133 16.76 5.84 -6.66
CA ALA A 133 16.75 6.86 -7.70
C ALA A 133 16.08 6.36 -8.99
N GLN A 134 16.45 5.18 -9.48
CA GLN A 134 15.81 4.53 -10.63
C GLN A 134 14.31 4.33 -10.40
N PHE A 135 13.94 3.88 -9.20
CA PHE A 135 12.55 3.77 -8.79
C PHE A 135 11.87 5.15 -8.74
N ALA A 136 12.54 6.21 -8.26
CA ALA A 136 12.01 7.57 -8.27
C ALA A 136 11.75 8.09 -9.69
N GLU A 137 12.67 7.85 -10.62
CA GLU A 137 12.53 8.24 -12.02
C GLU A 137 11.38 7.48 -12.71
N MET A 138 11.34 6.15 -12.55
CA MET A 138 10.26 5.33 -13.07
C MET A 138 8.89 5.77 -12.53
N ARG A 139 8.81 6.11 -11.23
CA ARG A 139 7.60 6.69 -10.60
C ARG A 139 7.19 8.00 -11.26
N ALA A 140 8.14 8.91 -11.49
CA ALA A 140 7.86 10.20 -12.11
C ALA A 140 7.33 10.02 -13.54
N ARG A 141 7.94 9.13 -14.32
CA ARG A 141 7.49 8.81 -15.69
C ARG A 141 6.07 8.25 -15.72
N TRP A 142 5.82 7.20 -14.94
CA TRP A 142 4.50 6.57 -14.88
C TRP A 142 3.41 7.56 -14.44
N ARG A 143 3.71 8.39 -13.42
CA ARG A 143 2.78 9.42 -12.94
C ARG A 143 2.44 10.39 -14.06
N GLY A 144 3.45 10.84 -14.79
CA GLY A 144 3.26 11.73 -15.94
C GLY A 144 2.38 11.11 -17.02
N GLU A 145 2.58 9.83 -17.34
CA GLU A 145 1.76 9.10 -18.30
C GLU A 145 0.30 8.95 -17.86
N GLN A 146 0.02 8.65 -16.58
CA GLN A 146 -1.36 8.53 -16.12
C GLN A 146 -2.09 9.87 -16.13
N ILE A 147 -1.42 10.95 -15.71
CA ILE A 147 -1.99 12.30 -15.78
C ILE A 147 -2.26 12.68 -17.24
N ARG A 148 -1.32 12.38 -18.15
CA ARG A 148 -1.46 12.67 -19.58
C ARG A 148 -2.69 12.00 -20.21
N LYS A 149 -3.10 10.82 -19.73
CA LYS A 149 -4.32 10.12 -20.20
C LYS A 149 -5.62 10.78 -19.76
N LEU A 150 -5.60 11.58 -18.71
CA LEU A 150 -6.77 12.33 -18.24
C LEU A 150 -6.90 13.72 -18.87
N LEU A 151 -5.86 14.16 -19.57
CA LEU A 151 -5.84 15.43 -20.27
C LEU A 151 -6.20 15.25 -21.75
N PRO A 152 -6.74 16.30 -22.40
CA PRO A 152 -7.05 16.24 -23.83
C PRO A 152 -5.78 16.05 -24.65
N GLU A 153 -5.91 15.54 -25.88
CA GLU A 153 -4.75 15.28 -26.75
C GLU A 153 -3.91 16.54 -27.03
N GLN A 154 -4.56 17.71 -27.02
CA GLN A 154 -3.95 19.02 -27.24
C GLN A 154 -3.19 19.56 -26.01
N ALA A 155 -3.32 18.91 -24.85
CA ALA A 155 -2.55 19.30 -23.66
C ALA A 155 -1.06 19.06 -23.87
N LYS A 156 -0.25 20.02 -23.45
CA LYS A 156 1.20 19.97 -23.60
C LYS A 156 1.83 19.11 -22.51
N HIS A 157 3.04 18.59 -22.74
CA HIS A 157 3.77 17.84 -21.72
C HIS A 157 4.09 18.70 -20.48
N GLU A 158 4.31 20.00 -20.67
CA GLU A 158 4.57 20.94 -19.57
C GLU A 158 3.35 21.11 -18.65
N ASP A 159 2.12 20.92 -19.16
CA ASP A 159 0.91 20.99 -18.35
C ASP A 159 0.98 19.95 -17.22
N VAL A 160 1.37 18.72 -17.54
CA VAL A 160 1.50 17.62 -16.55
C VAL A 160 2.40 18.01 -15.38
N GLY A 161 3.57 18.60 -15.68
CA GLY A 161 4.51 19.03 -14.64
C GLY A 161 3.96 20.16 -13.76
N ARG A 162 3.24 21.11 -14.36
CA ARG A 162 2.57 22.20 -13.63
C ARG A 162 1.45 21.69 -12.74
N LEU A 163 0.65 20.73 -13.22
CA LEU A 163 -0.42 20.12 -12.42
C LEU A 163 0.13 19.31 -11.25
N ILE A 164 1.20 18.54 -11.43
CA ILE A 164 1.84 17.82 -10.30
C ILE A 164 2.29 18.82 -9.23
N ARG A 165 2.97 19.91 -9.61
CA ARG A 165 3.40 20.93 -8.65
C ARG A 165 2.22 21.59 -7.95
N TRP A 166 1.16 21.92 -8.67
CA TRP A 166 -0.05 22.47 -8.06
C TRP A 166 -0.69 21.47 -7.09
N ILE A 167 -0.71 20.17 -7.39
CA ILE A 167 -1.23 19.15 -6.46
C ILE A 167 -0.39 19.12 -5.19
N ASP A 168 0.94 19.19 -5.30
CA ASP A 168 1.84 19.22 -4.15
C ASP A 168 1.61 20.49 -3.29
N GLU A 169 1.45 21.65 -3.92
CA GLU A 169 1.14 22.93 -3.26
C GLU A 169 -0.26 22.91 -2.60
N TYR A 170 -1.26 22.37 -3.28
CA TYR A 170 -2.61 22.19 -2.77
C TYR A 170 -2.59 21.31 -1.51
N LEU A 171 -1.95 20.13 -1.58
CA LEU A 171 -1.82 19.20 -0.45
C LEU A 171 -1.04 19.82 0.72
N ALA A 172 0.03 20.56 0.44
CA ALA A 172 0.79 21.26 1.48
C ALA A 172 -0.06 22.32 2.20
N ARG A 173 -0.94 23.01 1.46
CA ARG A 173 -1.85 24.04 2.01
C ARG A 173 -2.96 23.44 2.86
N ILE A 174 -3.62 22.38 2.40
CA ILE A 174 -4.75 21.77 3.14
C ILE A 174 -4.30 20.79 4.22
N GLY A 175 -3.07 20.28 4.12
CA GLY A 175 -2.48 19.26 4.98
C GLY A 175 -2.67 19.50 6.48
N PRO A 176 -2.35 20.70 7.01
CA PRO A 176 -2.54 21.01 8.42
C PRO A 176 -3.98 20.79 8.90
N GLY A 177 -4.99 21.24 8.14
CA GLY A 177 -6.39 21.05 8.48
C GLY A 177 -6.82 19.58 8.45
N LEU A 178 -6.19 18.76 7.59
CA LEU A 178 -6.42 17.31 7.58
C LEU A 178 -5.88 16.63 8.84
N VAL A 179 -4.74 17.09 9.36
CA VAL A 179 -4.16 16.59 10.61
C VAL A 179 -5.03 16.99 11.81
N GLU A 180 -5.46 18.24 11.86
CA GLU A 180 -6.35 18.76 12.92
C GLU A 180 -7.69 18.01 12.99
N ALA A 181 -8.20 17.52 11.85
CA ALA A 181 -9.42 16.74 11.79
C ALA A 181 -9.27 15.29 12.32
N LEU A 182 -8.05 14.80 12.56
CA LEU A 182 -7.83 13.45 13.06
C LEU A 182 -8.20 13.33 14.55
N PRO A 183 -8.81 12.20 14.97
CA PRO A 183 -9.00 11.90 16.39
C PRO A 183 -7.67 11.53 17.06
N GLU A 184 -7.59 11.70 18.38
CA GLU A 184 -6.52 11.12 19.18
C GLU A 184 -6.70 9.60 19.31
N PRO A 185 -5.63 8.78 19.35
CA PRO A 185 -4.20 9.16 19.37
C PRO A 185 -3.56 9.35 17.98
N ARG A 186 -4.35 9.25 16.91
CA ARG A 186 -3.82 9.23 15.53
C ARG A 186 -3.18 10.54 15.13
N ARG A 187 -3.72 11.66 15.60
CA ARG A 187 -3.16 13.00 15.38
C ARG A 187 -1.72 13.09 15.88
N GLN A 188 -1.46 12.73 17.14
CA GLN A 188 -0.11 12.72 17.71
C GLN A 188 0.88 11.88 16.88
N GLN A 189 0.48 10.68 16.45
CA GLN A 189 1.36 9.83 15.63
C GLN A 189 1.74 10.51 14.29
N VAL A 190 0.78 11.15 13.65
CA VAL A 190 1.00 11.86 12.39
C VAL A 190 1.88 13.10 12.60
N GLU A 191 1.67 13.83 13.69
CA GLU A 191 2.52 14.97 14.06
C GLU A 191 3.97 14.56 14.32
N GLU A 192 4.19 13.43 15.01
CA GLU A 192 5.52 12.85 15.19
C GLU A 192 6.16 12.45 13.85
N GLU A 193 5.40 11.83 12.94
CA GLU A 193 5.89 11.52 11.58
C GLU A 193 6.26 12.79 10.80
N LEU A 194 5.44 13.83 10.89
CA LEU A 194 5.69 15.12 10.23
C LEU A 194 6.90 15.84 10.83
N ALA A 195 7.14 15.70 12.14
CA ALA A 195 8.32 16.21 12.82
C ALA A 195 9.59 15.47 12.34
N LYS A 196 9.53 14.15 12.19
CA LYS A 196 10.62 13.34 11.60
C LYS A 196 10.89 13.72 10.13
N ALA A 197 9.87 14.18 9.42
CA ALA A 197 9.94 14.59 8.02
C ALA A 197 10.11 16.11 7.83
N LYS A 198 10.56 16.86 8.83
CA LYS A 198 10.63 18.33 8.79
C LYS A 198 11.33 18.89 7.54
N ASP A 199 12.45 18.28 7.17
CA ASP A 199 13.27 18.72 6.02
C ASP A 199 13.00 17.92 4.74
N ASP A 200 12.04 16.98 4.77
CA ASP A 200 11.63 16.15 3.63
C ASP A 200 10.25 16.57 3.12
N SER A 201 10.22 17.63 2.30
CA SER A 201 8.99 18.15 1.70
C SER A 201 8.21 17.07 0.92
N ALA A 202 8.91 16.16 0.26
CA ALA A 202 8.28 15.07 -0.49
C ALA A 202 7.57 14.10 0.46
N ARG A 203 8.18 13.75 1.60
CA ARG A 203 7.55 12.91 2.62
C ARG A 203 6.36 13.62 3.27
N ARG A 204 6.44 14.92 3.52
CA ARG A 204 5.31 15.70 4.06
C ARG A 204 4.12 15.71 3.09
N CYS A 205 4.37 16.00 1.82
CA CYS A 205 3.35 15.96 0.78
C CYS A 205 2.70 14.57 0.69
N GLU A 206 3.51 13.50 0.79
CA GLU A 206 2.99 12.14 0.82
C GLU A 206 2.06 11.88 2.00
N ILE A 207 2.45 12.29 3.23
CA ILE A 207 1.61 12.16 4.43
C ILE A 207 0.29 12.89 4.22
N PHE A 208 0.31 14.14 3.75
CA PHE A 208 -0.91 14.91 3.49
C PHE A 208 -1.77 14.30 2.38
N GLY A 209 -1.14 13.80 1.32
CA GLY A 209 -1.82 13.03 0.27
C GLY A 209 -2.58 11.84 0.85
N TRP A 210 -1.97 11.08 1.77
CA TRP A 210 -2.64 9.95 2.43
C TRP A 210 -3.87 10.37 3.22
N LEU A 211 -3.73 11.39 4.06
CA LEU A 211 -4.84 11.88 4.86
C LEU A 211 -5.99 12.34 3.97
N TRP A 212 -5.66 13.07 2.90
CA TRP A 212 -6.64 13.53 1.92
C TRP A 212 -7.37 12.35 1.26
N LEU A 213 -6.62 11.34 0.82
CA LEU A 213 -7.20 10.17 0.15
C LEU A 213 -8.08 9.35 1.10
N LEU A 214 -7.64 9.15 2.35
CA LEU A 214 -8.44 8.47 3.36
C LEU A 214 -9.74 9.22 3.66
N GLN A 215 -9.69 10.55 3.74
CA GLN A 215 -10.89 11.37 3.89
C GLN A 215 -11.83 11.20 2.70
N GLN A 216 -11.32 11.26 1.46
CA GLN A 216 -12.09 11.06 0.24
C GLN A 216 -12.71 9.66 0.14
N LEU A 217 -12.05 8.63 0.68
CA LEU A 217 -12.58 7.27 0.71
C LEU A 217 -13.66 7.07 1.77
N ARG A 218 -13.65 7.87 2.85
CA ARG A 218 -14.71 7.88 3.87
C ARG A 218 -15.96 8.61 3.41
N GLU A 219 -15.78 9.64 2.58
CA GLU A 219 -16.88 10.45 2.04
C GLU A 219 -16.91 10.46 0.50
N PRO A 220 -17.04 9.28 -0.14
CA PRO A 220 -16.91 9.11 -1.59
C PRO A 220 -17.95 9.88 -2.42
N GLU A 221 -19.12 10.17 -1.84
CA GLU A 221 -20.15 10.97 -2.50
C GLU A 221 -19.88 12.47 -2.46
N LYS A 222 -19.00 12.92 -1.54
CA LYS A 222 -18.64 14.33 -1.48
C LYS A 222 -17.46 14.57 -2.42
N PRO A 223 -17.60 15.44 -3.43
CA PRO A 223 -16.46 15.86 -4.22
C PRO A 223 -15.40 16.45 -3.28
N PRO A 224 -14.11 16.41 -3.68
CA PRO A 224 -13.10 17.08 -2.90
C PRO A 224 -13.48 18.54 -2.69
N GLN A 225 -13.27 19.01 -1.46
CA GLN A 225 -13.50 20.40 -1.09
C GLN A 225 -12.42 21.24 -1.79
N LEU A 226 -12.74 21.61 -3.03
CA LEU A 226 -12.00 22.55 -3.85
C LEU A 226 -12.72 23.88 -3.72
N GLU A 227 -12.05 24.85 -3.11
CA GLU A 227 -12.56 26.21 -3.04
C GLU A 227 -12.66 26.79 -4.46
N PRO A 228 -13.55 27.76 -4.74
CA PRO A 228 -13.64 28.37 -6.07
C PRO A 228 -12.28 28.84 -6.60
N GLY A 229 -11.44 29.42 -5.73
CA GLY A 229 -10.08 29.86 -6.07
C GLY A 229 -9.11 28.73 -6.45
N ASP A 230 -9.36 27.50 -5.99
CA ASP A 230 -8.52 26.34 -6.36
C ASP A 230 -8.68 25.97 -7.83
N LEU A 231 -9.90 26.07 -8.35
CA LEU A 231 -10.17 25.82 -9.77
C LEU A 231 -9.56 26.92 -10.65
N ASP A 232 -9.55 28.17 -10.20
CA ASP A 232 -8.90 29.27 -10.92
C ASP A 232 -7.38 29.08 -10.97
N GLN A 233 -6.76 28.71 -9.84
CA GLN A 233 -5.34 28.38 -9.80
C GLN A 233 -5.02 27.15 -10.67
N TRP A 234 -5.89 26.15 -10.67
CA TRP A 234 -5.75 24.99 -11.55
C TRP A 234 -5.77 25.39 -13.03
N ARG A 235 -6.76 26.19 -13.45
CA ARG A 235 -6.87 26.71 -14.83
C ARG A 235 -5.64 27.52 -15.23
N SER A 236 -5.04 28.28 -14.32
CA SER A 236 -3.84 29.07 -14.61
C SER A 236 -2.61 28.20 -14.90
N GLN A 237 -2.58 26.96 -14.42
CA GLN A 237 -1.49 26.01 -14.72
C GLN A 237 -1.57 25.42 -16.13
N LEU A 238 -2.78 25.36 -16.70
CA LEU A 238 -3.03 24.74 -18.00
C LEU A 238 -2.64 25.67 -19.16
N SER A 239 -2.12 25.07 -20.23
CA SER A 239 -2.03 25.69 -21.55
C SER A 239 -3.41 26.12 -22.06
N GLU A 240 -3.45 27.07 -22.99
CA GLU A 240 -4.70 27.64 -23.51
C GLU A 240 -5.67 26.57 -24.04
N ALA A 241 -5.17 25.60 -24.80
CA ALA A 241 -5.99 24.50 -25.34
C ALA A 241 -6.56 23.61 -24.23
N ALA A 242 -5.74 23.23 -23.25
CA ALA A 242 -6.17 22.40 -22.12
C ALA A 242 -7.12 23.17 -21.19
N ARG A 243 -6.90 24.46 -21.00
CA ARG A 243 -7.76 25.35 -20.22
C ARG A 243 -9.15 25.45 -20.86
N LYS A 244 -9.22 25.72 -22.15
CA LYS A 244 -10.49 25.81 -22.88
C LYS A 244 -11.29 24.51 -22.77
N TRP A 245 -10.65 23.37 -23.02
CA TRP A 245 -11.28 22.05 -22.84
C TRP A 245 -11.79 21.82 -21.40
N PHE A 246 -11.06 22.31 -20.40
CA PHE A 246 -11.47 22.17 -19.01
C PHE A 246 -12.66 23.09 -18.67
N GLU A 247 -12.67 24.32 -19.18
CA GLU A 247 -13.72 25.31 -18.98
C GLU A 247 -15.03 24.96 -19.69
N GLU A 248 -14.98 24.19 -20.79
CA GLU A 248 -16.15 23.68 -21.50
C GLU A 248 -16.97 22.66 -20.67
N LYS A 249 -16.40 22.13 -19.57
CA LYS A 249 -17.07 21.15 -18.72
C LYS A 249 -17.95 21.79 -17.65
N PRO A 250 -19.05 21.14 -17.23
CA PRO A 250 -19.78 21.54 -16.03
C PRO A 250 -18.89 21.61 -14.79
N LEU A 251 -19.21 22.49 -13.84
CA LEU A 251 -18.40 22.72 -12.64
C LEU A 251 -18.14 21.43 -11.83
N ASP A 252 -19.14 20.56 -11.72
CA ASP A 252 -19.00 19.30 -10.99
C ASP A 252 -18.07 18.32 -11.70
N GLU A 253 -18.09 18.27 -13.03
CA GLU A 253 -17.14 17.48 -13.81
C GLU A 253 -15.71 18.03 -13.67
N GLN A 254 -15.54 19.36 -13.65
CA GLN A 254 -14.24 19.99 -13.40
C GLN A 254 -13.67 19.56 -12.04
N ARG A 255 -14.48 19.65 -10.98
CA ARG A 255 -14.10 19.21 -9.62
C ARG A 255 -13.77 17.72 -9.58
N GLN A 256 -14.56 16.88 -10.23
CA GLN A 256 -14.32 15.45 -10.29
C GLN A 256 -13.02 15.12 -11.01
N LEU A 257 -12.70 15.84 -12.09
CA LEU A 257 -11.47 15.65 -12.86
C LEU A 257 -10.23 16.00 -12.03
N VAL A 258 -10.25 17.15 -11.36
CA VAL A 258 -9.17 17.57 -10.44
C VAL A 258 -9.02 16.56 -9.30
N GLY A 259 -10.14 16.13 -8.69
CA GLY A 259 -10.15 15.09 -7.67
C GLY A 259 -9.54 13.77 -8.13
N ASN A 260 -9.88 13.31 -9.33
CA ASN A 260 -9.32 12.09 -9.91
C ASN A 260 -7.82 12.22 -10.16
N LEU A 261 -7.34 13.38 -10.59
CA LEU A 261 -5.91 13.65 -10.78
C LEU A 261 -5.14 13.65 -9.46
N ILE A 262 -5.69 14.27 -8.41
CA ILE A 262 -5.11 14.22 -7.06
C ILE A 262 -5.07 12.76 -6.57
N ARG A 263 -6.18 12.00 -6.69
CA ARG A 263 -6.24 10.57 -6.31
C ARG A 263 -5.18 9.74 -7.05
N LEU A 264 -5.07 9.88 -8.37
CA LEU A 264 -4.07 9.14 -9.15
C LEU A 264 -2.64 9.52 -8.76
N THR A 265 -2.40 10.79 -8.45
CA THR A 265 -1.10 11.27 -7.99
C THR A 265 -0.72 10.63 -6.66
N ILE A 266 -1.65 10.63 -5.70
CA ILE A 266 -1.44 10.05 -4.35
C ILE A 266 -1.33 8.52 -4.43
N LEU A 267 -2.24 7.83 -5.13
CA LEU A 267 -2.16 6.39 -5.34
C LEU A 267 -0.85 6.02 -6.04
N GLY A 268 -0.43 6.80 -7.04
CA GLY A 268 0.89 6.65 -7.66
C GLY A 268 2.06 6.81 -6.70
N GLN A 269 1.97 7.68 -5.71
CA GLN A 269 2.98 7.77 -4.66
C GLN A 269 2.93 6.54 -3.73
N TYR A 270 1.73 6.07 -3.39
CA TYR A 270 1.52 4.93 -2.49
C TYR A 270 2.05 3.62 -3.00
N VAL A 271 1.52 3.21 -4.15
CA VAL A 271 1.46 1.80 -4.49
C VAL A 271 2.88 1.36 -4.77
N TYR A 272 3.64 2.25 -5.38
CA TYR A 272 5.06 2.10 -5.59
C TYR A 272 5.92 2.16 -4.32
N ARG A 273 5.55 2.90 -3.26
CA ARG A 273 6.33 2.90 -2.00
C ARG A 273 6.16 1.61 -1.21
N TYR A 274 4.95 1.05 -1.19
CA TYR A 274 4.63 -0.03 -0.26
C TYR A 274 4.31 -1.38 -0.91
N SER A 275 4.06 -1.44 -2.22
CA SER A 275 3.53 -2.65 -2.87
C SER A 275 4.16 -3.00 -4.22
N GLY A 276 5.09 -2.20 -4.75
CA GLY A 276 5.51 -2.35 -6.15
C GLY A 276 4.47 -1.76 -7.13
N PRO A 277 4.46 -2.16 -8.42
CA PRO A 277 3.61 -1.53 -9.42
C PRO A 277 2.09 -1.64 -9.10
N PRO A 278 1.27 -0.66 -9.51
CA PRO A 278 -0.16 -0.58 -9.22
C PRO A 278 -1.00 -1.66 -9.89
N PRO A 279 -2.22 -1.98 -9.39
CA PRO A 279 -3.02 -3.17 -9.73
C PRO A 279 -3.36 -3.36 -11.22
N TRP A 280 -3.36 -2.29 -12.02
CA TRP A 280 -3.53 -2.37 -13.47
C TRP A 280 -2.22 -2.53 -14.25
N ALA A 281 -1.07 -2.36 -13.60
CA ALA A 281 0.28 -2.63 -14.08
C ALA A 281 0.87 -3.95 -13.50
N VAL A 282 0.14 -4.61 -12.61
CA VAL A 282 0.49 -5.92 -12.02
C VAL A 282 0.53 -6.97 -13.13
N SER A 283 1.69 -7.59 -13.30
CA SER A 283 1.84 -8.72 -14.22
C SER A 283 1.06 -9.93 -13.71
N ASP A 284 0.70 -10.87 -14.59
CA ASP A 284 0.07 -12.14 -14.17
C ASP A 284 0.91 -12.93 -13.14
N ALA A 285 2.21 -12.62 -13.01
CA ALA A 285 3.09 -13.19 -11.97
C ALA A 285 2.79 -12.64 -10.56
N GLU A 286 2.53 -11.35 -10.42
CA GLU A 286 2.23 -10.71 -9.13
C GLU A 286 0.76 -10.95 -8.71
N LEU A 287 -0.15 -11.09 -9.68
CA LEU A 287 -1.51 -11.61 -9.44
C LEU A 287 -1.50 -13.03 -8.86
N ARG A 288 -0.50 -13.86 -9.23
CA ARG A 288 -0.31 -15.18 -8.63
C ARG A 288 0.16 -15.09 -7.18
N GLU A 289 0.91 -14.06 -6.81
CA GLU A 289 1.31 -13.82 -5.42
C GLU A 289 0.15 -13.28 -4.57
N ALA A 290 -0.65 -12.34 -5.11
CA ALA A 290 -1.91 -11.91 -4.50
C ALA A 290 -2.93 -13.07 -4.39
N SER A 291 -2.92 -14.01 -5.34
CA SER A 291 -3.74 -15.24 -5.29
C SER A 291 -3.25 -16.23 -4.21
N LYS A 292 -1.93 -16.30 -3.95
CA LYS A 292 -1.38 -17.05 -2.80
C LYS A 292 -1.82 -16.43 -1.47
N PHE A 293 -1.87 -15.09 -1.40
CA PHE A 293 -2.45 -14.36 -0.26
C PHE A 293 -3.95 -14.72 -0.06
N LEU A 294 -4.71 -14.82 -1.15
CA LEU A 294 -6.11 -15.29 -1.19
C LEU A 294 -6.30 -16.69 -0.59
N GLY A 295 -5.32 -17.58 -0.76
CA GLY A 295 -5.35 -18.95 -0.23
C GLY A 295 -5.04 -19.06 1.27
N ASN A 296 -4.18 -18.16 1.80
CA ASN A 296 -3.58 -18.34 3.12
C ASN A 296 -4.01 -17.31 4.17
N GLN A 297 -4.50 -16.13 3.78
CA GLN A 297 -4.70 -15.02 4.72
C GLN A 297 -6.05 -14.29 4.60
N ILE A 298 -6.86 -14.57 3.57
CA ILE A 298 -8.20 -14.02 3.45
C ILE A 298 -9.20 -14.94 4.15
N LYS A 299 -10.07 -14.36 4.99
CA LYS A 299 -11.16 -15.11 5.63
C LYS A 299 -12.02 -15.82 4.58
N PRO A 300 -12.51 -17.05 4.82
CA PRO A 300 -13.29 -17.82 3.85
C PRO A 300 -14.44 -17.03 3.22
N GLU A 301 -15.12 -16.21 4.01
CA GLU A 301 -16.28 -15.42 3.59
C GLU A 301 -15.87 -14.27 2.65
N ALA A 302 -14.72 -13.65 2.90
CA ALA A 302 -14.15 -12.62 2.03
C ALA A 302 -13.63 -13.21 0.71
N ARG A 303 -13.16 -14.46 0.74
CA ARG A 303 -12.74 -15.22 -0.45
C ARG A 303 -13.92 -15.59 -1.33
N GLU A 304 -15.00 -16.10 -0.75
CA GLU A 304 -16.22 -16.44 -1.48
C GLU A 304 -16.87 -15.20 -2.12
N TRP A 305 -16.95 -14.11 -1.35
CA TRP A 305 -17.40 -12.81 -1.86
C TRP A 305 -16.50 -12.27 -2.99
N LEU A 306 -15.19 -12.47 -2.90
CA LEU A 306 -14.26 -12.12 -3.97
C LEU A 306 -14.60 -12.91 -5.23
N LEU A 307 -14.69 -14.23 -5.11
CA LEU A 307 -14.94 -15.14 -6.23
C LEU A 307 -16.30 -14.95 -6.89
N SER A 308 -17.28 -14.38 -6.18
CA SER A 308 -18.60 -14.06 -6.76
C SER A 308 -18.63 -12.78 -7.62
N ARG A 309 -17.55 -12.01 -7.67
CA ARG A 309 -17.48 -10.76 -8.46
C ARG A 309 -17.02 -10.97 -9.91
N PRO A 310 -17.43 -10.12 -10.85
CA PRO A 310 -16.84 -10.07 -12.19
C PRO A 310 -15.32 -9.92 -12.14
N ARG A 311 -14.59 -10.48 -13.11
CA ARG A 311 -13.12 -10.60 -13.09
C ARG A 311 -12.37 -9.29 -12.80
N GLU A 312 -12.83 -8.17 -13.34
CA GLU A 312 -12.23 -6.85 -13.10
C GLU A 312 -12.57 -6.27 -11.71
N GLU A 313 -13.73 -6.60 -11.14
CA GLU A 313 -14.08 -6.26 -9.76
C GLU A 313 -13.35 -7.17 -8.78
N GLN A 314 -13.17 -8.46 -9.11
CA GLN A 314 -12.32 -9.40 -8.38
C GLN A 314 -10.92 -8.85 -8.20
N ARG A 315 -10.29 -8.36 -9.27
CA ARG A 315 -8.92 -7.81 -9.21
C ARG A 315 -8.84 -6.59 -8.28
N ARG A 316 -9.79 -5.66 -8.40
CA ARG A 316 -9.86 -4.47 -7.53
C ARG A 316 -10.11 -4.85 -6.07
N ALA A 317 -11.07 -5.72 -5.83
CA ALA A 317 -11.41 -6.22 -4.51
C ALA A 317 -10.27 -7.01 -3.86
N LEU A 318 -9.54 -7.81 -4.66
CA LEU A 318 -8.43 -8.63 -4.18
C LEU A 318 -7.26 -7.76 -3.76
N TRP A 319 -6.96 -6.78 -4.61
CA TRP A 319 -5.95 -5.79 -4.31
C TRP A 319 -6.33 -4.95 -3.08
N TRP A 320 -7.61 -4.61 -2.92
CA TRP A 320 -8.08 -3.90 -1.73
C TRP A 320 -7.95 -4.72 -0.44
N GLN A 321 -8.28 -6.01 -0.49
CA GLN A 321 -8.06 -6.94 0.62
C GLN A 321 -6.57 -7.16 0.91
N TYR A 322 -5.74 -7.17 -0.14
CA TYR A 322 -4.28 -7.21 0.00
C TYR A 322 -3.74 -5.94 0.65
N LEU A 323 -4.21 -4.75 0.27
CA LEU A 323 -3.82 -3.52 0.96
C LEU A 323 -4.30 -3.52 2.41
N ARG A 324 -5.55 -3.94 2.67
CA ARG A 324 -6.10 -4.01 4.02
C ARG A 324 -5.33 -4.96 4.93
N SER A 325 -4.85 -6.10 4.44
CA SER A 325 -4.06 -7.02 5.27
C SER A 325 -2.68 -6.49 5.63
N LYS A 326 -2.15 -5.57 4.83
CA LYS A 326 -0.91 -4.85 5.15
C LYS A 326 -1.14 -3.73 6.17
N TRP A 327 -2.35 -3.16 6.23
CA TRP A 327 -2.73 -2.11 7.19
C TRP A 327 -4.17 -2.27 7.70
N PRO A 328 -4.40 -3.20 8.65
CA PRO A 328 -5.74 -3.57 9.10
C PRO A 328 -6.46 -2.48 9.90
N GLU A 329 -5.72 -1.53 10.49
CA GLU A 329 -6.25 -0.50 11.40
C GLU A 329 -6.71 0.79 10.69
N ASP A 330 -6.14 1.12 9.53
CA ASP A 330 -6.36 2.40 8.85
C ASP A 330 -7.34 2.32 7.65
N MET A 331 -7.69 1.12 7.21
CA MET A 331 -8.47 0.89 5.98
C MET A 331 -9.93 0.53 6.28
N PRO A 332 -10.91 1.21 5.63
CA PRO A 332 -12.34 0.91 5.81
C PRO A 332 -12.71 -0.52 5.38
N GLU A 333 -13.78 -1.05 5.97
CA GLU A 333 -14.28 -2.41 5.68
C GLU A 333 -14.95 -2.49 4.29
N GLY A 334 -14.14 -2.60 3.23
CA GLY A 334 -14.61 -2.92 1.89
C GLY A 334 -14.05 -1.98 0.81
N PRO A 335 -13.97 -2.42 -0.46
CA PRO A 335 -13.54 -1.55 -1.55
C PRO A 335 -14.56 -0.44 -1.79
N PRO A 336 -14.12 0.75 -2.26
CA PRO A 336 -15.04 1.77 -2.74
C PRO A 336 -15.92 1.14 -3.84
N GLY A 337 -17.24 1.20 -3.64
CA GLY A 337 -18.21 0.67 -4.61
C GLY A 337 -18.12 1.39 -5.96
N PRO A 338 -18.70 0.81 -7.03
CA PRO A 338 -18.82 1.51 -8.30
C PRO A 338 -19.66 2.80 -8.14
N PRO A 339 -19.46 3.82 -8.99
CA PRO A 339 -20.24 5.05 -8.94
C PRO A 339 -21.74 4.71 -9.07
N GLY A 340 -22.53 5.06 -8.06
CA GLY A 340 -24.00 4.90 -8.07
C GLY A 340 -24.61 3.85 -7.14
N TRP A 341 -23.83 3.17 -6.27
CA TRP A 341 -24.37 2.16 -5.33
C TRP A 341 -24.53 2.62 -3.87
N MET A 342 -24.30 3.90 -3.55
CA MET A 342 -24.31 4.44 -2.18
C MET A 342 -25.69 4.91 -1.68
N GLY A 343 -26.75 4.19 -2.06
CA GLY A 343 -28.12 4.56 -1.73
C GLY A 343 -28.73 3.94 -0.47
N ARG A 344 -28.00 3.28 0.43
CA ARG A 344 -28.61 2.74 1.67
C ARG A 344 -27.77 2.98 2.93
N PRO A 345 -28.31 3.69 3.94
CA PRO A 345 -27.70 3.80 5.25
C PRO A 345 -27.93 2.48 6.00
N GLY A 346 -26.87 1.68 6.05
CA GLY A 346 -26.83 0.41 6.76
C GLY A 346 -25.51 -0.26 6.43
N GLY A 347 -24.56 -0.18 7.35
CA GLY A 347 -23.25 -0.80 7.20
C GLY A 347 -23.37 -2.26 6.77
N PHE A 348 -22.41 -2.71 5.95
CA PHE A 348 -22.31 -4.07 5.46
C PHE A 348 -22.09 -5.02 6.65
N ARG A 349 -23.18 -5.48 7.27
CA ARG A 349 -23.15 -6.49 8.32
C ARG A 349 -23.28 -7.85 7.65
N TRP A 350 -22.26 -8.69 7.79
CA TRP A 350 -22.31 -10.09 7.38
C TRP A 350 -23.60 -10.74 7.88
N PRO A 351 -24.41 -11.41 7.03
CA PRO A 351 -25.53 -12.20 7.54
C PRO A 351 -24.95 -13.35 8.38
N PRO A 352 -25.46 -13.60 9.60
CA PRO A 352 -24.99 -14.72 10.41
C PRO A 352 -25.38 -16.04 9.72
N GLY A 353 -24.37 -16.76 9.21
CA GLY A 353 -24.54 -18.07 8.59
C GLY A 353 -24.78 -19.16 9.62
N GLY A 354 -26.00 -19.68 9.68
CA GLY A 354 -26.30 -21.00 10.23
C GLY A 354 -26.46 -22.03 9.11
N PRO A 355 -26.11 -23.31 9.32
CA PRO A 355 -26.20 -24.35 8.30
C PRO A 355 -27.66 -24.66 7.92
N PRO A 356 -27.93 -25.07 6.66
CA PRO A 356 -29.28 -25.43 6.22
C PRO A 356 -29.71 -26.77 6.83
N GLN A 357 -30.91 -26.79 7.43
CA GLN A 357 -31.53 -27.99 7.97
C GLN A 357 -32.17 -28.79 6.83
N PRO A 358 -31.88 -30.10 6.66
CA PRO A 358 -32.42 -30.88 5.56
C PRO A 358 -33.71 -31.64 5.97
N GLY A 359 -34.74 -31.54 5.13
CA GLY A 359 -35.75 -32.58 4.88
C GLY A 359 -36.91 -32.73 5.89
N GLY A 360 -38.13 -32.50 5.40
CA GLY A 360 -39.38 -32.88 6.08
C GLY A 360 -40.58 -32.82 5.12
N SER A 361 -41.25 -33.96 4.98
CA SER A 361 -42.23 -34.39 3.97
C SER A 361 -43.64 -33.76 4.01
N THR A 362 -44.32 -33.84 2.86
CA THR A 362 -45.78 -34.12 2.62
C THR A 362 -46.54 -34.69 3.84
N GLN A 363 -47.82 -34.40 4.18
CA GLN A 363 -49.09 -34.02 3.49
C GLN A 363 -50.17 -33.76 4.62
N PRO A 364 -51.52 -33.86 4.42
CA PRO A 364 -52.55 -32.94 3.89
C PRO A 364 -53.63 -32.46 4.93
N GLY A 365 -54.50 -31.50 4.55
CA GLY A 365 -55.85 -31.33 5.16
C GLY A 365 -56.44 -29.91 5.05
N GLY A 366 -57.62 -29.76 4.43
CA GLY A 366 -58.38 -28.49 4.24
C GLY A 366 -59.15 -28.00 5.50
N PRO A 367 -60.28 -27.24 5.42
CA PRO A 367 -61.00 -26.66 4.27
C PRO A 367 -61.37 -25.14 4.36
N ARG A 368 -61.74 -24.62 3.17
CA ARG A 368 -62.57 -23.46 2.73
C ARG A 368 -63.28 -22.53 3.73
N HIS A 369 -63.35 -21.22 3.41
CA HIS A 369 -64.59 -20.42 3.21
C HIS A 369 -64.31 -19.00 2.59
N PRO A 370 -65.30 -18.18 2.13
CA PRO A 370 -65.41 -17.76 0.72
C PRO A 370 -65.66 -16.24 0.45
N GLY A 371 -65.72 -15.86 -0.84
CA GLY A 371 -66.32 -14.61 -1.38
C GLY A 371 -65.29 -13.75 -2.13
N GLY A 372 -65.22 -13.66 -3.47
CA GLY A 372 -66.22 -13.25 -4.49
C GLY A 372 -65.83 -11.85 -5.03
N PRO A 373 -66.23 -11.34 -6.21
CA PRO A 373 -66.73 -11.95 -7.46
C PRO A 373 -65.82 -11.59 -8.70
N PRO A 374 -66.18 -11.97 -9.95
CA PRO A 374 -65.25 -12.15 -11.07
C PRO A 374 -65.28 -11.01 -12.10
N GLN A 375 -64.23 -10.89 -12.92
CA GLN A 375 -64.36 -10.36 -14.28
C GLN A 375 -63.67 -11.24 -15.33
N THR A 376 -64.42 -11.38 -16.40
CA THR A 376 -64.39 -12.22 -17.60
C THR A 376 -63.46 -11.72 -18.72
N GLY A 377 -63.03 -12.65 -19.59
CA GLY A 377 -62.57 -12.40 -20.97
C GLY A 377 -61.35 -13.28 -21.36
N ILE A 378 -61.51 -14.53 -21.83
CA ILE A 378 -61.62 -14.96 -23.26
C ILE A 378 -60.43 -14.43 -24.11
N ILE A 379 -59.33 -15.17 -24.36
CA ILE A 379 -59.07 -16.27 -25.36
C ILE A 379 -59.15 -15.78 -26.83
N PRO A 380 -58.37 -16.24 -27.85
CA PRO A 380 -57.08 -16.98 -27.93
C PRO A 380 -56.03 -16.42 -28.96
N GLN A 381 -54.84 -17.06 -28.93
CA GLN A 381 -53.89 -17.36 -30.04
C GLN A 381 -54.58 -17.80 -31.38
N PRO A 382 -53.94 -17.76 -32.59
CA PRO A 382 -52.81 -18.69 -32.90
C PRO A 382 -51.79 -18.33 -34.02
N ASP A 383 -50.72 -19.14 -34.02
CA ASP A 383 -49.93 -19.74 -35.10
C ASP A 383 -49.21 -18.93 -36.21
N GLY A 384 -47.97 -19.34 -36.48
CA GLY A 384 -47.38 -19.29 -37.82
C GLY A 384 -45.87 -18.99 -37.94
N THR A 385 -45.02 -20.01 -37.78
CA THR A 385 -43.67 -20.12 -38.40
C THR A 385 -43.74 -20.06 -39.96
N PRO A 386 -42.65 -20.00 -40.79
CA PRO A 386 -41.21 -20.25 -40.53
C PRO A 386 -40.20 -19.31 -41.28
N GLN A 387 -38.92 -19.63 -41.04
CA GLN A 387 -37.64 -19.18 -41.64
C GLN A 387 -37.53 -19.41 -43.16
N PRO A 388 -36.70 -18.63 -43.90
CA PRO A 388 -35.39 -19.11 -44.39
C PRO A 388 -34.29 -18.00 -44.27
N GLY A 389 -33.00 -18.26 -44.05
CA GLY A 389 -32.05 -19.00 -44.88
C GLY A 389 -31.17 -18.02 -45.68
N GLY A 390 -29.87 -17.89 -45.36
CA GLY A 390 -28.95 -17.03 -46.14
C GLY A 390 -27.54 -16.89 -45.55
N ALA A 391 -26.55 -17.38 -46.30
CA ALA A 391 -25.15 -17.69 -45.97
C ALA A 391 -24.18 -16.49 -45.74
N PRO A 392 -22.94 -16.74 -45.27
CA PRO A 392 -21.98 -15.74 -44.78
C PRO A 392 -20.96 -15.25 -45.83
N THR A 393 -20.53 -13.99 -45.72
CA THR A 393 -19.53 -13.38 -46.60
C THR A 393 -18.10 -13.55 -46.06
N ARG A 394 -17.27 -14.25 -46.84
CA ARG A 394 -15.81 -14.31 -46.75
C ARG A 394 -15.17 -13.02 -47.27
N PHE A 395 -14.12 -12.54 -46.59
CA PHE A 395 -13.13 -11.60 -47.17
C PHE A 395 -11.91 -12.37 -47.72
N PRO A 396 -11.34 -11.97 -48.87
CA PRO A 396 -10.17 -12.63 -49.45
C PRO A 396 -8.84 -12.05 -48.95
N ARG A 397 -7.83 -12.92 -48.93
CA ARG A 397 -6.38 -12.64 -48.84
C ARG A 397 -5.78 -12.37 -50.23
N SER A 398 -4.57 -11.78 -50.19
CA SER A 398 -3.50 -11.68 -51.22
C SER A 398 -3.28 -10.23 -51.68
N ARG A 399 -2.06 -9.73 -51.94
CA ARG A 399 -0.74 -10.37 -52.14
C ARG A 399 0.36 -9.29 -52.05
N ASP A 400 1.58 -9.76 -51.81
CA ASP A 400 2.90 -9.16 -52.02
C ASP A 400 3.03 -7.91 -52.92
N ARG A 401 3.95 -7.00 -52.52
CA ARG A 401 5.07 -6.63 -53.41
C ARG A 401 6.28 -6.02 -52.67
N ARG A 402 7.44 -6.57 -53.04
CA ARG A 402 8.83 -6.14 -52.81
C ARG A 402 9.11 -4.71 -53.26
N GLY A 403 10.16 -4.10 -52.68
CA GLY A 403 10.98 -3.10 -53.35
C GLY A 403 11.81 -2.20 -52.43
N SER A 404 13.01 -2.64 -52.04
CA SER A 404 14.11 -1.74 -51.67
C SER A 404 14.62 -1.00 -52.92
N PRO A 405 15.24 0.18 -52.75
CA PRO A 405 16.70 0.25 -52.90
C PRO A 405 17.39 1.14 -51.87
N GLY A 406 18.70 0.93 -51.69
CA GLY A 406 19.57 1.70 -50.78
C GLY A 406 20.35 2.86 -51.44
N ARG A 407 21.41 3.28 -50.72
CA ARG A 407 22.39 4.39 -50.90
C ARG A 407 21.94 5.75 -50.32
N ALA A 408 22.78 6.58 -49.71
CA ALA A 408 24.25 6.67 -49.50
C ALA A 408 24.48 7.42 -48.16
N GLU A 409 25.50 7.10 -47.36
CA GLU A 409 26.81 7.78 -47.31
C GLU A 409 26.79 9.29 -47.61
N SER A 410 26.90 10.09 -46.54
CA SER A 410 27.73 11.29 -46.38
C SER A 410 27.86 11.61 -44.90
#